data_AF-I9P0S5-F1
#
_entry.id   AF-I9P0S5-F1
#
_cell.length_a   1.000
_cell.length_b   1.000
_cell.length_c   1.000
_cell.angle_alpha   90.00
_cell.angle_beta   90.00
_cell.angle_gamma   90.00
#
_symmetry.space_group_name_H-M   'P 1'
#
loop_
_entity.id
_entity.type
_entity.pdbx_description
1 polymer ?
#
loop_
_entity_poly.entity_id
_entity_poly.type
_entity_poly.pdbx_seq_one_letter_code
_entity_poly.pdbx_strand_id
1 'polypeptide(L)'
;MITAVYAALLAVLFVVLSVAVIRQRRRLQVALGSGGHSALQRAMRVQANFAEYTPFALLLLFLAEYSGLTGFWLHLLGALLLLGRLSHAYGVSQDPEPLK
;
A
#
# COMPACT_ATOMS: atom_id res chain seq x y z
N MET A 1 17.33 12.84 4.57
CA MET A 1 16.21 12.75 3.60
C MET A 1 15.01 12.11 4.30
N ILE A 2 14.02 12.92 4.66
CA ILE A 2 12.81 12.49 5.37
C ILE A 2 11.99 11.55 4.46
N THR A 3 11.88 11.86 3.16
CA THR A 3 11.13 11.02 2.21
C THR A 3 11.67 9.59 2.16
N ALA A 4 12.99 9.40 2.28
CA ALA A 4 13.61 8.07 2.25
C ALA A 4 13.15 7.17 3.42
N VAL A 5 12.91 7.75 4.60
CA VAL A 5 12.39 7.01 5.77
C VAL A 5 11.00 6.47 5.48
N TYR A 6 10.10 7.31 4.96
CA TYR A 6 8.75 6.88 4.59
C TYR A 6 8.76 5.89 3.44
N ALA A 7 9.63 6.08 2.44
CA ALA A 7 9.80 5.13 1.35
C ALA A 7 10.20 3.73 1.85
N ALA A 8 11.14 3.65 2.81
CA ALA A 8 11.54 2.38 3.41
C ALA A 8 10.39 1.69 4.17
N LEU A 9 9.64 2.44 4.98
CA LEU A 9 8.48 1.90 5.71
C LEU A 9 7.39 1.40 4.76
N LEU A 10 7.09 2.18 3.72
CA LEU A 10 6.10 1.83 2.69
C LEU A 10 6.58 0.63 1.85
N ALA A 11 7.88 0.49 1.59
CA ALA A 11 8.43 -0.68 0.91
C ALA A 11 8.25 -1.96 1.73
N VAL A 12 8.48 -1.91 3.05
CA VAL A 12 8.20 -3.06 3.94
C VAL A 12 6.72 -3.44 3.88
N LEU A 13 5.81 -2.46 3.94
CA LEU A 13 4.38 -2.70 3.79
C LEU A 13 4.04 -3.34 2.43
N PHE A 14 4.64 -2.87 1.33
CA PHE A 14 4.43 -3.45 0.01
C PHE A 14 4.87 -4.92 -0.08
N VAL A 15 5.99 -5.27 0.56
CA VAL A 15 6.46 -6.67 0.66
C VAL A 15 5.44 -7.52 1.43
N VAL A 16 4.91 -7.02 2.54
CA VAL A 16 3.86 -7.72 3.30
C VAL A 16 2.61 -7.98 2.45
N LEU A 17 2.14 -6.97 1.70
CA LEU A 17 1.01 -7.12 0.78
C LEU A 17 1.30 -8.13 -0.35
N SER A 18 2.52 -8.12 -0.88
CA SER A 18 2.97 -9.08 -1.89
C SER A 18 2.96 -10.51 -1.36
N VAL A 19 3.46 -10.73 -0.14
CA VAL A 19 3.42 -12.03 0.54
C VAL A 19 1.98 -12.49 0.77
N ALA A 20 1.06 -11.58 1.12
CA ALA A 20 -0.35 -11.91 1.29
C ALA A 20 -0.98 -12.44 -0.01
N VAL A 21 -0.72 -11.80 -1.16
CA VAL A 21 -1.19 -12.27 -2.48
C VAL A 21 -0.57 -13.62 -2.84
N ILE A 22 0.75 -13.78 -2.66
CA ILE A 22 1.45 -15.04 -2.96
C ILE A 22 0.88 -16.19 -2.13
N ARG A 23 0.62 -15.95 -0.83
CA ARG A 23 0.03 -16.95 0.06
C ARG A 23 -1.36 -17.39 -0.42
N GLN A 24 -2.20 -16.44 -0.84
CA GLN A 24 -3.53 -16.76 -1.37
C GLN A 24 -3.45 -17.51 -2.70
N ARG A 25 -2.56 -17.12 -3.63
CA ARG A 25 -2.35 -17.87 -4.90
C ARG A 25 -1.95 -19.31 -4.65
N ARG A 26 -1.01 -19.54 -3.74
CA ARG A 26 -0.57 -20.89 -3.36
C ARG A 26 -1.68 -21.69 -2.70
N ARG A 27 -2.47 -21.07 -1.81
CA ARG A 27 -3.58 -21.75 -1.14
C ARG A 27 -4.69 -22.16 -2.12
N LEU A 28 -5.02 -21.28 -3.07
CA LEU A 28 -6.12 -21.48 -4.01
C LEU A 28 -5.70 -22.15 -5.32
N GLN A 29 -4.39 -22.41 -5.49
CA GLN A 29 -3.81 -23.01 -6.71
C GLN A 29 -4.15 -22.22 -7.99
N VAL A 30 -4.18 -20.88 -7.89
CA VAL A 30 -4.47 -19.98 -9.02
C VAL A 30 -3.20 -19.30 -9.50
N ALA A 31 -2.79 -19.62 -10.74
CA ALA A 31 -1.60 -19.03 -11.36
C ALA A 31 -1.82 -17.57 -11.78
N LEU A 32 -2.93 -17.26 -12.47
CA LEU A 32 -3.23 -15.95 -13.02
C LEU A 32 -4.67 -15.52 -12.73
N GLY A 33 -4.89 -14.21 -12.64
CA GLY A 33 -6.18 -13.65 -12.24
C GLY A 33 -6.57 -14.03 -10.80
N SER A 34 -7.87 -13.93 -10.50
CA SER A 34 -8.43 -14.29 -9.19
C SER A 34 -8.98 -15.73 -9.13
N GLY A 35 -9.14 -16.40 -10.27
CA GLY A 35 -9.78 -17.72 -10.34
C GLY A 35 -11.22 -17.75 -9.82
N GLY A 36 -11.91 -16.60 -9.77
CA GLY A 36 -13.24 -16.47 -9.18
C GLY A 36 -13.25 -16.39 -7.64
N HIS A 37 -12.09 -16.43 -6.99
CA HIS A 37 -12.00 -16.34 -5.53
C HIS A 37 -11.92 -14.89 -5.05
N SER A 38 -12.97 -14.44 -4.36
CA SER A 38 -13.07 -13.08 -3.79
C SER A 38 -11.88 -12.73 -2.91
N ALA A 39 -11.42 -13.64 -2.05
CA ALA A 39 -10.29 -13.41 -1.16
C ALA A 39 -8.98 -13.09 -1.92
N LEU A 40 -8.71 -13.80 -3.03
CA LEU A 40 -7.55 -13.51 -3.87
C LEU A 40 -7.72 -12.21 -4.64
N GLN A 41 -8.92 -11.96 -5.17
CA GLN A 41 -9.23 -10.70 -5.84
C GLN A 41 -9.00 -9.49 -4.93
N ARG A 42 -9.46 -9.56 -3.68
CA ARG A 42 -9.30 -8.49 -2.69
C ARG A 42 -7.83 -8.26 -2.36
N ALA A 43 -7.09 -9.32 -2.04
CA ALA A 43 -5.65 -9.21 -1.80
C ALA A 43 -4.90 -8.59 -2.99
N MET A 44 -5.23 -9.00 -4.23
CA MET A 44 -4.67 -8.42 -5.45
C MET A 44 -4.99 -6.94 -5.59
N ARG A 45 -6.25 -6.52 -5.32
CA ARG A 45 -6.65 -5.11 -5.43
C ARG A 45 -5.98 -4.24 -4.37
N VAL A 46 -5.78 -4.73 -3.16
CA VAL A 46 -5.03 -4.02 -2.12
C VAL A 46 -3.58 -3.79 -2.55
N GLN A 47 -2.91 -4.84 -3.05
CA GLN A 47 -1.53 -4.72 -3.53
C GLN A 47 -1.43 -3.81 -4.76
N ALA A 48 -2.34 -3.95 -5.72
CA ALA A 48 -2.35 -3.13 -6.94
C ALA A 48 -2.57 -1.65 -6.62
N ASN A 49 -3.56 -1.31 -5.80
CA ASN A 49 -3.78 0.06 -5.36
C ASN A 49 -2.53 0.64 -4.68
N PHE A 50 -1.86 -0.14 -3.83
CA PHE A 50 -0.61 0.31 -3.22
C PHE A 50 0.46 0.62 -4.28
N ALA A 51 0.65 -0.26 -5.25
CA ALA A 51 1.64 -0.11 -6.33
C ALA A 51 1.33 1.06 -7.28
N GLU A 52 0.05 1.36 -7.50
CA GLU A 52 -0.39 2.45 -8.39
C GLU A 52 -0.18 3.82 -7.74
N TYR A 53 -0.58 3.99 -6.47
CA TYR A 53 -0.64 5.31 -5.86
C TYR A 53 0.57 5.67 -4.98
N THR A 54 1.18 4.69 -4.31
CA THR A 54 2.23 4.98 -3.32
C THR A 54 3.52 5.50 -3.97
N PRO A 55 4.01 4.95 -5.10
CA PRO A 55 5.19 5.49 -5.78
C PRO A 55 4.98 6.93 -6.24
N PHE A 56 3.79 7.25 -6.77
CA PHE A 56 3.46 8.60 -7.19
C PHE A 56 3.42 9.56 -6.00
N ALA A 57 2.82 9.15 -4.87
CA ALA A 57 2.82 9.95 -3.65
C ALA A 57 4.23 10.18 -3.08
N LEU A 58 5.10 9.16 -3.11
CA LEU A 58 6.51 9.29 -2.72
C LEU A 58 7.30 10.21 -3.65
N LEU A 59 7.04 10.17 -4.95
CA LEU A 59 7.62 11.10 -5.92
C LEU A 59 7.23 12.54 -5.58
N LEU A 60 5.94 12.80 -5.31
CA LEU A 60 5.47 14.14 -4.92
C LEU A 60 6.08 14.60 -3.58
N LEU A 61 6.21 13.69 -2.60
CA LEU A 61 6.84 13.99 -1.32
C LEU A 61 8.34 14.32 -1.49
N PHE A 62 9.04 13.58 -2.35
CA PHE A 62 10.43 13.86 -2.71
C PHE A 62 10.56 15.24 -3.39
N LEU A 63 9.69 15.55 -4.36
CA LEU A 63 9.70 16.86 -5.02
C LEU A 63 9.42 17.99 -4.02
N ALA A 64 8.53 17.78 -3.05
CA ALA A 64 8.28 18.75 -1.99
C ALA A 64 9.50 18.93 -1.07
N GLU A 65 10.18 17.84 -0.68
CA GLU A 65 11.42 17.90 0.10
C GLU A 65 12.53 18.61 -0.67
N TYR A 66 12.70 18.28 -1.95
CA TYR A 66 13.68 18.91 -2.84
C TYR A 66 13.39 20.40 -3.06
N SER A 67 12.12 20.81 -3.06
CA SER A 67 11.70 22.21 -3.17
C SER A 67 11.83 22.99 -1.86
N GLY A 68 12.35 22.38 -0.79
CA GLY A 68 12.59 23.05 0.49
C GLY A 68 11.39 23.11 1.42
N LEU A 69 10.37 22.25 1.23
CA LEU A 69 9.26 22.15 2.18
C LEU A 69 9.79 21.78 3.58
N THR A 70 9.30 22.45 4.61
CA THR A 70 9.82 22.25 5.97
C THR A 70 9.59 20.81 6.46
N GLY A 71 10.51 20.33 7.32
CA GLY A 71 10.46 18.97 7.83
C GLY A 71 9.15 18.61 8.54
N PHE A 72 8.50 19.58 9.19
CA PHE A 72 7.19 19.38 9.83
C PHE A 72 6.13 18.91 8.82
N TRP A 73 5.99 19.61 7.69
CA TRP A 73 5.01 19.24 6.66
C TRP A 73 5.36 17.93 5.97
N LEU A 74 6.65 17.66 5.76
CA LEU A 74 7.11 16.38 5.21
C LEU A 74 6.75 15.21 6.11
N HIS A 75 6.96 15.35 7.43
CA HIS A 75 6.56 14.33 8.40
C HIS A 75 5.05 14.15 8.47
N LEU A 76 4.29 15.24 8.46
CA LEU A 76 2.83 15.17 8.46
C LEU A 76 2.31 14.42 7.22
N LEU A 77 2.74 14.83 6.02
CA LEU A 77 2.33 14.22 4.76
C LEU A 77 2.78 12.76 4.65
N GLY A 78 4.02 12.46 5.03
CA GLY A 78 4.56 11.10 5.04
C GLY A 78 3.81 10.18 6.03
N ALA A 79 3.49 10.69 7.23
CA ALA A 79 2.73 9.95 8.23
C ALA A 79 1.28 9.70 7.77
N LEU A 80 0.62 10.71 7.20
CA LEU A 80 -0.73 10.56 6.62
C LEU A 80 -0.75 9.55 5.48
N LEU A 81 0.26 9.57 4.59
CA LEU A 81 0.39 8.58 3.53
C LEU A 81 0.53 7.16 4.10
N LEU A 82 1.41 6.96 5.08
CA LEU A 82 1.62 5.66 5.71
C LEU A 82 0.35 5.14 6.41
N LEU A 83 -0.27 5.98 7.25
CA LEU A 83 -1.48 5.63 7.98
C LEU A 83 -2.66 5.36 7.04
N GLY A 84 -2.82 6.17 5.99
CA GLY A 84 -3.84 5.97 4.97
C GLY A 84 -3.69 4.62 4.26
N ARG A 85 -2.45 4.23 3.92
CA ARG A 85 -2.19 2.93 3.27
C ARG A 85 -2.41 1.75 4.22
N LEU A 86 -2.04 1.88 5.50
CA LEU A 86 -2.34 0.86 6.52
C LEU A 86 -3.85 0.70 6.73
N SER A 87 -4.58 1.81 6.85
CA SER A 87 -6.04 1.82 7.01
C SER A 87 -6.73 1.20 5.80
N HIS A 88 -6.31 1.55 4.58
CA HIS A 88 -6.88 0.97 3.36
C HIS A 88 -6.58 -0.53 3.26
N ALA A 89 -5.33 -0.93 3.50
CA ALA A 89 -4.95 -2.34 3.50
C ALA A 89 -5.74 -3.15 4.52
N TYR A 90 -5.94 -2.61 5.73
CA TYR A 90 -6.76 -3.25 6.75
C TYR A 90 -8.23 -3.33 6.35
N GLY A 91 -8.86 -2.21 5.97
CA GLY A 91 -10.29 -2.14 5.66
C GLY A 91 -10.69 -3.05 4.49
N VAL A 92 -9.88 -3.07 3.43
CA VAL A 92 -10.15 -3.90 2.25
C VAL A 92 -9.73 -5.37 2.46
N SER A 93 -9.08 -5.71 3.58
CA SER A 93 -8.77 -7.10 3.93
C SER A 93 -9.83 -7.80 4.82
N GLN A 94 -10.81 -7.06 5.38
CA GLN A 94 -11.84 -7.61 6.29
C GLN A 94 -13.06 -8.16 5.53
N ASP A 95 -13.47 -9.40 5.75
CA ASP A 95 -14.70 -9.97 5.15
C ASP A 95 -15.79 -10.16 6.24
N PRO A 96 -17.03 -9.63 6.09
CA PRO A 96 -17.51 -8.78 5.00
C PRO A 96 -16.85 -7.41 5.00
N GLU A 97 -16.75 -6.78 3.83
CA GLU A 97 -16.30 -5.38 3.76
C GLU A 97 -17.20 -4.53 4.67
N PRO A 98 -16.64 -3.76 5.61
CA PRO A 98 -17.45 -3.00 6.58
C PRO A 98 -18.19 -1.80 5.93
N LEU A 99 -18.10 -1.64 4.61
CA LEU A 99 -18.85 -0.66 3.84
C LEU A 99 -20.24 -1.25 3.54
N LYS A 100 -21.24 -0.82 4.32
CA LYS A 100 -22.65 -0.89 3.95
C LYS A 100 -22.99 0.27 3.01
#